data_AF-A0A0D2BM11-F1
#
_entry.id   AF-A0A0D2BM11-F1
#
_cell.length_a   1.000
_cell.length_b   1.000
_cell.length_c   1.000
_cell.angle_alpha   90.00
_cell.angle_beta   90.00
_cell.angle_gamma   90.00
#
_symmetry.space_group_name_H-M   'P 1'
#
loop_
_entity.id
_entity.type
_entity.pdbx_description
1 polymer ?
#
loop_
_entity_poly.entity_id
_entity_poly.type
_entity_poly.pdbx_seq_one_letter_code
_entity_poly.pdbx_strand_id
1 'polypeptide(L)'
;MSSSSSRRGRARTSSNSTPDLLWVNRTPESETLSATRQERDELRTITSHARHWRAALRRQQRLYNAQNQASHAQSVVGWGRTGNLSETSSAETSAAPSPVPLTTTVSTTPDNPFPFLETPEDAWWSQTTFDNAVNEWLPSIFQNLQALDDGVSPESITDTITHIVQGCLANRMHMYCLLAASSGFFKFVLHLRLDRNDAPEYCMSKALQHLRHYLSGQIQPGPRADQMLVFDLLALSTFERYTTSFEGARTHLNMVANLVQMLGGIANLDAPIRALYRLWDLQSAGGSGDTPFIALDWDPGLLPREQMRDIILPSLARGGIVPSGVALVQYGFRFRPDIRTLVIDVVQWFQVVQYCHVTNFSQSPIERWSARRAYALAHRLLSLPSNDPESPGGANIYAEVSKRLSQVFLLVIADMESTRAARTASSGPTAAVSDPSRFSFTDVSRLRAHWGQDVEGTRQEDVQDEELRFWMACLGVQLAQREEDHQWFVGVARPMAQRLGIRTTDHLAQFMSRYVHRCTATGMPKIDGLEPLIE
;
A
#
# COMPACT_ATOMS: atom_id res chain seq x y z
N MET A 1 -35.03 -58.15 -14.38
CA MET A 1 -35.27 -58.83 -13.08
C MET A 1 -33.91 -59.08 -12.45
N SER A 2 -33.72 -58.57 -11.22
CA SER A 2 -32.88 -59.08 -10.11
C SER A 2 -31.39 -59.39 -10.39
N SER A 3 -30.40 -59.03 -9.57
CA SER A 3 -30.37 -58.42 -8.24
C SER A 3 -28.91 -58.08 -7.87
N SER A 4 -28.79 -57.07 -7.01
CA SER A 4 -27.61 -56.53 -6.33
C SER A 4 -26.74 -57.53 -5.56
N SER A 5 -25.45 -57.20 -5.41
CA SER A 5 -24.73 -57.42 -4.13
C SER A 5 -23.77 -56.27 -3.85
N SER A 6 -24.02 -55.64 -2.71
CA SER A 6 -23.31 -54.52 -2.09
C SER A 6 -22.11 -55.03 -1.28
N ARG A 7 -20.94 -54.38 -1.43
CA ARG A 7 -19.89 -54.41 -0.41
C ARG A 7 -19.71 -53.03 0.19
N ARG A 8 -20.23 -52.90 1.42
CA ARG A 8 -20.08 -51.77 2.35
C ARG A 8 -18.60 -51.51 2.66
N GLY A 9 -18.11 -50.34 2.23
CA GLY A 9 -16.93 -49.69 2.80
C GLY A 9 -17.36 -48.84 4.00
N ARG A 10 -16.76 -49.12 5.15
CA ARG A 10 -17.06 -48.57 6.48
C ARG A 10 -16.70 -47.08 6.52
N ALA A 11 -17.66 -46.23 6.89
CA ALA A 11 -17.43 -44.82 7.16
C ALA A 11 -16.49 -44.67 8.37
N ARG A 12 -15.35 -44.01 8.17
CA ARG A 12 -14.48 -43.54 9.25
C ARG A 12 -14.96 -42.14 9.62
N THR A 13 -15.50 -42.01 10.81
CA THR A 13 -15.79 -40.73 11.48
C THR A 13 -14.50 -39.91 11.57
N SER A 14 -14.45 -38.78 10.85
CA SER A 14 -13.40 -37.78 10.97
C SER A 14 -13.59 -37.03 12.29
N SER A 15 -12.84 -37.45 13.31
CA SER A 15 -12.63 -36.66 14.52
C SER A 15 -11.82 -35.41 14.19
N ASN A 16 -12.32 -34.26 14.61
CA ASN A 16 -11.65 -32.95 14.70
C ASN A 16 -10.14 -32.98 14.49
N SER A 17 -9.68 -32.68 13.28
CA SER A 17 -8.30 -32.26 13.04
C SER A 17 -8.23 -30.75 13.15
N THR A 18 -7.66 -30.25 14.23
CA THR A 18 -7.05 -28.93 14.28
C THR A 18 -6.06 -28.81 13.10
N PRO A 19 -6.01 -27.69 12.36
CA PRO A 19 -4.95 -27.49 11.38
C PRO A 19 -3.62 -27.46 12.12
N ASP A 20 -2.84 -28.52 11.95
CA ASP A 20 -1.50 -28.66 12.52
C ASP A 20 -0.60 -27.60 11.87
N LEU A 21 -0.32 -26.52 12.60
CA LEU A 21 0.76 -25.57 12.28
C LEU A 21 2.11 -26.25 12.60
N LEU A 22 2.37 -27.39 11.97
CA LEU A 22 3.52 -28.25 12.25
C LEU A 22 4.68 -27.87 11.33
N TRP A 23 5.24 -26.68 11.57
CA TRP A 23 6.35 -26.15 10.78
C TRP A 23 7.60 -25.97 11.66
N VAL A 24 8.56 -26.87 11.41
CA VAL A 24 10.00 -26.77 11.74
C VAL A 24 10.46 -27.37 13.08
N ASN A 25 10.75 -28.68 13.06
CA ASN A 25 12.08 -29.20 13.43
C ASN A 25 12.26 -30.61 12.86
N ARG A 26 13.17 -30.77 11.88
CA ARG A 26 13.74 -32.07 11.53
C ARG A 26 15.10 -32.19 12.22
N THR A 27 15.18 -33.01 13.26
CA THR A 27 16.44 -33.64 13.65
C THR A 27 16.70 -34.83 12.72
N PRO A 28 17.95 -35.35 12.63
CA PRO A 28 18.28 -36.51 11.77
C PRO A 28 17.47 -37.79 12.05
N GLU A 29 16.69 -37.82 13.13
CA GLU A 29 15.96 -38.99 13.61
C GLU A 29 14.44 -38.92 13.37
N SER A 30 13.87 -37.85 12.77
CA SER A 30 12.41 -37.80 12.55
C SER A 30 11.98 -38.56 11.28
N GLU A 31 11.54 -39.81 11.49
CA GLU A 31 10.91 -40.64 10.47
C GLU A 31 9.57 -40.04 9.98
N THR A 32 9.58 -39.68 8.71
CA THR A 32 8.46 -39.67 7.75
C THR A 32 7.03 -39.52 8.27
N LEU A 33 6.54 -38.28 8.35
CA LEU A 33 5.14 -37.97 8.04
C LEU A 33 5.06 -36.79 7.05
N SER A 34 4.13 -36.92 6.12
CA SER A 34 4.01 -36.22 4.84
C SER A 34 3.58 -34.76 4.96
N ALA A 35 4.54 -33.83 4.92
CA ALA A 35 4.26 -32.43 4.56
C ALA A 35 3.88 -32.33 3.08
N THR A 36 2.81 -31.60 2.76
CA THR A 36 2.41 -31.36 1.37
C THR A 36 3.47 -30.49 0.68
N ARG A 37 3.56 -30.57 -0.66
CA ARG A 37 4.56 -29.82 -1.45
C ARG A 37 4.44 -28.30 -1.24
N GLN A 38 3.21 -27.82 -1.10
CA GLN A 38 2.88 -26.40 -0.96
C GLN A 38 3.54 -25.77 0.26
N GLU A 39 3.47 -26.45 1.41
CA GLU A 39 3.98 -25.90 2.67
C GLU A 39 5.52 -25.87 2.72
N ARG A 40 6.19 -26.79 1.99
CA ARG A 40 7.65 -26.73 1.79
C ARG A 40 8.08 -25.55 0.96
N ASP A 41 7.26 -25.16 -0.01
CA ASP A 41 7.57 -24.05 -0.91
C ASP A 41 7.35 -22.70 -0.19
N GLU A 42 6.33 -22.56 0.65
CA GLU A 42 6.09 -21.34 1.46
C GLU A 42 7.21 -21.06 2.48
N LEU A 43 7.69 -22.08 3.21
CA LEU A 43 8.80 -21.91 4.17
C LEU A 43 10.13 -21.58 3.47
N ARG A 44 10.34 -22.15 2.27
CA ARG A 44 11.45 -21.77 1.40
C ARG A 44 11.31 -20.32 0.97
N THR A 45 10.11 -19.86 0.63
CA THR A 45 9.85 -18.46 0.27
C THR A 45 10.19 -17.52 1.43
N ILE A 46 9.73 -17.78 2.67
CA ILE A 46 10.05 -16.92 3.83
C ILE A 46 11.55 -16.91 4.15
N THR A 47 12.18 -18.09 4.14
CA THR A 47 13.62 -18.22 4.46
C THR A 47 14.47 -17.60 3.35
N SER A 48 14.06 -17.78 2.10
CA SER A 48 14.67 -17.16 0.93
C SER A 48 14.52 -15.65 0.98
N HIS A 49 13.31 -15.15 1.22
CA HIS A 49 13.01 -13.72 1.33
C HIS A 49 13.85 -13.06 2.42
N ALA A 50 13.90 -13.62 3.63
CA ALA A 50 14.74 -13.05 4.69
C ALA A 50 16.24 -13.09 4.38
N ARG A 51 16.71 -14.10 3.62
CA ARG A 51 18.10 -14.14 3.14
C ARG A 51 18.33 -13.06 2.07
N HIS A 52 17.41 -12.90 1.14
CA HIS A 52 17.42 -11.86 0.10
C HIS A 52 17.37 -10.48 0.72
N TRP A 53 16.49 -10.23 1.68
CA TRP A 53 16.38 -8.96 2.40
C TRP A 53 17.67 -8.62 3.14
N ARG A 54 18.25 -9.57 3.91
CA ARG A 54 19.56 -9.34 4.55
C ARG A 54 20.69 -9.10 3.54
N ALA A 55 20.60 -9.67 2.34
CA ALA A 55 21.57 -9.43 1.27
C ALA A 55 21.36 -8.05 0.63
N ALA A 56 20.11 -7.64 0.39
CA ALA A 56 19.72 -6.33 -0.11
C ALA A 56 20.10 -5.23 0.89
N LEU A 57 19.82 -5.43 2.18
CA LEU A 57 20.23 -4.53 3.26
C LEU A 57 21.76 -4.35 3.29
N ARG A 58 22.52 -5.46 3.19
CA ARG A 58 23.99 -5.40 3.10
C ARG A 58 24.50 -4.70 1.83
N ARG A 59 23.72 -4.68 0.74
CA ARG A 59 24.04 -3.91 -0.47
C ARG A 59 23.72 -2.43 -0.27
N GLN A 60 22.55 -2.11 0.29
CA GLN A 60 22.14 -0.73 0.57
C GLN A 60 23.09 -0.06 1.56
N GLN A 61 23.49 -0.75 2.63
CA GLN A 61 24.47 -0.25 3.60
C GLN A 61 25.85 -0.02 2.95
N ARG A 62 26.26 -0.88 2.01
CA ARG A 62 27.48 -0.66 1.22
C ARG A 62 27.36 0.57 0.31
N LEU A 63 26.23 0.78 -0.35
CA LEU A 63 25.99 1.95 -1.19
C LEU A 63 25.97 3.23 -0.38
N TYR A 64 25.30 3.23 0.77
CA TYR A 64 25.26 4.36 1.69
C TYR A 64 26.65 4.70 2.24
N ASN A 65 27.42 3.68 2.66
CA ASN A 65 28.80 3.87 3.10
C ASN A 65 29.68 4.39 1.95
N ALA A 66 29.51 3.89 0.72
CA ALA A 66 30.23 4.38 -0.45
C ALA A 66 29.85 5.83 -0.79
N GLN A 67 28.58 6.22 -0.67
CA GLN A 67 28.13 7.61 -0.85
C GLN A 67 28.73 8.52 0.22
N ASN A 68 28.67 8.15 1.50
CA ASN A 68 29.27 8.93 2.57
C ASN A 68 30.80 9.01 2.44
N GLN A 69 31.47 7.94 2.03
CA GLN A 69 32.90 7.95 1.73
C GLN A 69 33.22 8.81 0.50
N ALA A 70 32.37 8.82 -0.53
CA ALA A 70 32.54 9.68 -1.69
C ALA A 70 32.33 11.16 -1.33
N SER A 71 31.33 11.49 -0.51
CA SER A 71 31.11 12.84 0.01
C SER A 71 32.26 13.29 0.93
N HIS A 72 32.80 12.39 1.75
CA HIS A 72 33.98 12.66 2.57
C HIS A 72 35.27 12.76 1.73
N ALA A 73 35.40 12.01 0.64
CA ALA A 73 36.50 12.15 -0.31
C ALA A 73 36.41 13.49 -1.07
N GLN A 74 35.21 13.92 -1.44
CA GLN A 74 34.98 15.24 -2.05
C GLN A 74 35.27 16.40 -1.07
N SER A 75 35.02 16.22 0.23
CA SER A 75 35.43 17.21 1.24
C SER A 75 36.94 17.23 1.51
N VAL A 76 37.65 16.14 1.22
CA VAL A 76 39.12 16.00 1.38
C VAL A 76 39.90 16.54 0.18
N VAL A 77 39.28 16.69 -1.01
CA VAL A 77 39.92 17.32 -2.19
C VAL A 77 39.75 18.87 -2.19
N GLY A 78 39.35 19.45 -1.06
CA GLY A 78 39.49 20.87 -0.78
C GLY A 78 40.92 21.20 -0.34
N TRP A 79 41.60 22.02 -1.14
CA TRP A 79 42.97 22.48 -0.95
C TRP A 79 43.28 22.93 0.49
N GLY A 80 44.23 22.27 1.17
CA GLY A 80 44.93 22.87 2.32
C GLY A 80 45.37 21.95 3.46
N ARG A 81 46.68 21.69 3.49
CA ARG A 81 47.55 21.25 4.60
C ARG A 81 47.71 19.75 4.91
N THR A 82 48.99 19.41 4.88
CA THR A 82 49.75 18.22 5.29
C THR A 82 49.56 17.82 6.76
N GLY A 83 49.47 16.51 7.04
CA GLY A 83 49.76 15.96 8.36
C GLY A 83 49.34 14.51 8.60
N ASN A 84 50.31 13.61 8.39
CA ASN A 84 50.51 12.28 8.99
C ASN A 84 49.62 11.06 8.68
N LEU A 85 50.31 10.06 8.10
CA LEU A 85 49.98 8.65 7.91
C LEU A 85 50.05 7.84 9.21
N SER A 86 49.16 6.87 9.35
CA SER A 86 49.31 5.56 10.04
C SER A 86 47.95 4.85 9.95
N GLU A 87 47.75 3.58 9.66
CA GLU A 87 48.48 2.43 9.12
C GLU A 87 47.37 1.39 8.88
N THR A 88 47.70 0.42 8.04
CA THR A 88 46.87 -0.67 7.53
C THR A 88 46.49 -1.71 8.59
N SER A 89 45.33 -2.36 8.44
CA SER A 89 45.26 -3.83 8.54
C SER A 89 43.99 -4.38 7.90
N SER A 90 44.20 -5.26 6.92
CA SER A 90 43.23 -6.20 6.36
C SER A 90 43.59 -7.59 6.89
N ALA A 91 42.62 -8.37 7.37
CA ALA A 91 42.71 -9.83 7.37
C ALA A 91 41.33 -10.48 7.57
N GLU A 92 41.20 -11.62 6.92
CA GLU A 92 39.99 -12.32 6.51
C GLU A 92 39.42 -13.30 7.54
N THR A 93 38.21 -13.79 7.23
CA THR A 93 37.66 -15.14 7.51
C THR A 93 37.62 -15.67 8.94
N SER A 94 36.40 -15.92 9.44
CA SER A 94 36.06 -17.19 10.12
C SER A 94 34.55 -17.39 10.25
N ALA A 95 34.16 -18.66 10.21
CA ALA A 95 32.80 -19.18 10.22
C ALA A 95 31.95 -18.67 11.39
N ALA A 96 30.66 -18.42 11.12
CA ALA A 96 29.68 -18.11 12.14
C ALA A 96 29.42 -19.35 13.02
N PRO A 97 29.57 -19.27 14.36
CA PRO A 97 29.08 -20.33 15.24
C PRO A 97 27.55 -20.26 15.34
N SER A 98 26.93 -21.43 15.53
CA SER A 98 25.47 -21.57 15.74
C SER A 98 25.00 -20.74 16.94
N PRO A 99 23.75 -20.24 16.95
CA PRO A 99 23.27 -19.37 18.02
C PRO A 99 23.14 -20.16 19.34
N VAL A 100 23.69 -19.57 20.40
CA VAL A 100 23.60 -20.02 21.80
C VAL A 100 22.15 -19.87 22.30
N PRO A 101 21.65 -20.73 23.20
CA PRO A 101 20.31 -20.59 23.77
C PRO A 101 20.15 -19.25 24.48
N LEU A 102 19.14 -18.47 24.09
CA LEU A 102 18.74 -17.22 24.75
C LEU A 102 18.15 -17.55 26.14
N THR A 103 19.01 -17.51 27.15
CA THR A 103 18.60 -17.44 28.56
C THR A 103 19.22 -16.20 29.15
N THR A 104 18.48 -15.10 29.16
CA THR A 104 18.90 -13.85 29.81
C THR A 104 18.03 -13.64 31.04
N THR A 105 18.62 -13.79 32.22
CA THR A 105 18.04 -13.40 33.52
C THR A 105 17.88 -11.88 33.56
N VAL A 106 16.65 -11.42 33.80
CA VAL A 106 16.26 -10.01 33.86
C VAL A 106 16.68 -9.41 35.20
N SER A 107 17.47 -8.34 35.19
CA SER A 107 17.66 -7.43 36.33
C SER A 107 16.59 -6.35 36.23
N THR A 108 15.51 -6.48 36.98
CA THR A 108 14.42 -5.49 37.05
C THR A 108 14.85 -4.29 37.89
N THR A 109 15.23 -3.18 37.26
CA THR A 109 15.13 -1.85 37.89
C THR A 109 13.67 -1.39 37.81
N PRO A 110 13.07 -0.90 38.90
CA PRO A 110 11.62 -0.64 39.00
C PRO A 110 11.10 0.51 38.13
N ASP A 111 11.98 1.31 37.50
CA ASP A 111 11.59 2.49 36.70
C ASP A 111 11.71 2.29 35.17
N ASN A 112 12.03 1.09 34.69
CA ASN A 112 12.13 0.83 33.23
C ASN A 112 10.88 0.10 32.70
N PRO A 113 10.00 0.77 31.93
CA PRO A 113 8.83 0.14 31.31
C PRO A 113 9.19 -0.92 30.24
N PHE A 114 10.46 -0.99 29.82
CA PHE A 114 10.97 -1.94 28.83
C PHE A 114 12.06 -2.86 29.42
N PRO A 115 11.73 -3.72 30.40
CA PRO A 115 12.72 -4.56 31.10
C PRO A 115 13.37 -5.64 30.21
N PHE A 116 12.97 -5.71 28.95
CA PHE A 116 13.24 -6.82 28.06
C PHE A 116 14.12 -6.49 26.85
N LEU A 117 14.56 -5.24 26.68
CA LEU A 117 15.47 -4.84 25.62
C LEU A 117 16.92 -5.16 26.00
N GLU A 118 17.72 -5.59 25.03
CA GLU A 118 18.99 -6.32 25.26
C GLU A 118 20.09 -5.46 25.90
N THR A 119 20.06 -4.14 25.74
CA THR A 119 21.06 -3.22 26.28
C THR A 119 20.41 -1.97 26.90
N PRO A 120 21.06 -1.33 27.89
CA PRO A 120 20.59 -0.05 28.42
C PRO A 120 20.50 1.06 27.36
N GLU A 121 21.40 1.06 26.38
CA GLU A 121 21.34 1.97 25.23
C GLU A 121 20.11 1.68 24.35
N ASP A 122 19.75 0.40 24.18
CA ASP A 122 18.53 0.02 23.46
C ASP A 122 17.26 0.46 24.18
N ALA A 123 17.25 0.50 25.50
CA ALA A 123 16.09 0.95 26.28
C ALA A 123 15.77 2.43 26.06
N TRP A 124 16.77 3.29 25.82
CA TRP A 124 16.55 4.73 25.70
C TRP A 124 15.93 5.13 24.36
N TRP A 125 16.55 4.77 23.22
CA TRP A 125 16.02 5.18 21.91
C TRP A 125 14.68 4.48 21.60
N SER A 126 14.47 3.28 22.12
CA SER A 126 13.22 2.54 21.95
C SER A 126 12.06 3.17 22.72
N GLN A 127 12.30 3.80 23.88
CA GLN A 127 11.28 4.53 24.62
C GLN A 127 10.75 5.70 23.79
N THR A 128 11.64 6.58 23.31
CA THR A 128 11.25 7.69 22.41
C THR A 128 10.54 7.18 21.17
N THR A 129 11.05 6.09 20.57
CA THR A 129 10.44 5.49 19.38
C THR A 129 9.05 4.91 19.67
N PHE A 130 8.87 4.29 20.84
CA PHE A 130 7.58 3.74 21.28
C PHE A 130 6.59 4.86 21.56
N ASP A 131 7.00 5.92 22.25
CA ASP A 131 6.17 7.09 22.51
C ASP A 131 5.70 7.73 21.18
N ASN A 132 6.61 7.87 20.21
CA ASN A 132 6.24 8.33 18.87
C ASN A 132 5.31 7.33 18.15
N ALA A 133 5.52 6.02 18.33
CA ALA A 133 4.64 5.00 17.76
C ALA A 133 3.20 5.12 18.30
N VAL A 134 3.06 5.32 19.61
CA VAL A 134 1.76 5.40 20.29
C VAL A 134 1.05 6.72 20.04
N ASN A 135 1.78 7.83 20.09
CA ASN A 135 1.18 9.16 20.02
C ASN A 135 0.99 9.67 18.58
N GLU A 136 1.81 9.21 17.62
CA GLU A 136 1.78 9.71 16.24
C GLU A 136 1.40 8.62 15.23
N TRP A 137 2.14 7.50 15.20
CA TRP A 137 1.99 6.50 14.13
C TRP A 137 0.71 5.67 14.24
N LEU A 138 0.39 5.13 15.42
CA LEU A 138 -0.85 4.36 15.62
C LEU A 138 -2.10 5.19 15.30
N PRO A 139 -2.27 6.41 15.85
CA PRO A 139 -3.38 7.27 15.47
C PRO A 139 -3.44 7.54 13.97
N SER A 140 -2.31 7.76 13.29
CA SER A 140 -2.29 8.07 11.86
C SER A 140 -2.77 6.92 10.97
N ILE A 141 -2.36 5.68 11.26
CA ILE A 141 -2.78 4.52 10.46
C ILE A 141 -4.25 4.14 10.65
N PHE A 142 -4.85 4.48 11.80
CA PHE A 142 -6.27 4.22 12.09
C PHE A 142 -7.22 5.36 11.68
N GLN A 143 -6.70 6.51 11.22
CA GLN A 143 -7.54 7.59 10.71
C GLN A 143 -8.38 7.14 9.52
N ASN A 144 -9.56 7.73 9.33
CA ASN A 144 -10.41 7.56 8.14
C ASN A 144 -10.77 6.10 7.76
N LEU A 145 -10.56 5.11 8.65
CA LEU A 145 -10.88 3.70 8.36
C LEU A 145 -12.39 3.42 8.30
N GLN A 146 -13.21 4.32 8.83
CA GLN A 146 -14.68 4.28 8.67
C GLN A 146 -15.15 4.24 7.20
N ALA A 147 -14.29 4.66 6.26
CA ALA A 147 -14.59 4.53 4.84
C ALA A 147 -14.52 3.08 4.34
N LEU A 148 -13.86 2.16 5.05
CA LEU A 148 -13.69 0.76 4.65
C LEU A 148 -14.53 -0.20 5.48
N ASP A 149 -15.02 0.23 6.64
CA ASP A 149 -15.84 -0.58 7.51
C ASP A 149 -16.74 0.30 8.39
N ASP A 150 -18.06 0.13 8.27
CA ASP A 150 -19.03 0.92 9.04
C ASP A 150 -19.00 0.59 10.54
N GLY A 151 -18.40 -0.55 10.93
CA GLY A 151 -18.22 -0.93 12.32
C GLY A 151 -17.10 -0.18 13.03
N VAL A 152 -16.31 0.62 12.31
CA VAL A 152 -15.23 1.44 12.89
C VAL A 152 -15.82 2.69 13.53
N SER A 153 -15.70 2.77 14.85
CA SER A 153 -16.00 3.96 15.66
C SER A 153 -14.73 4.53 16.30
N PRO A 154 -14.70 5.81 16.70
CA PRO A 154 -13.59 6.38 17.46
C PRO A 154 -13.24 5.58 18.72
N GLU A 155 -14.27 5.12 19.46
CA GLU A 155 -14.12 4.27 20.64
C GLU A 155 -13.42 2.95 20.30
N SER A 156 -13.89 2.25 19.25
CA SER A 156 -13.28 0.99 18.81
C SER A 156 -11.81 1.16 18.40
N ILE A 157 -11.44 2.31 17.83
CA ILE A 157 -10.05 2.63 17.48
C ILE A 157 -9.22 2.80 18.76
N THR A 158 -9.71 3.57 19.72
CA THR A 158 -9.03 3.77 21.00
C THR A 158 -8.83 2.45 21.74
N ASP A 159 -9.84 1.59 21.77
CA ASP A 159 -9.76 0.26 22.38
C ASP A 159 -8.72 -0.62 21.67
N THR A 160 -8.73 -0.62 20.33
CA THR A 160 -7.76 -1.38 19.52
C THR A 160 -6.33 -0.90 19.75
N ILE A 161 -6.10 0.43 19.77
CA ILE A 161 -4.78 1.01 20.06
C ILE A 161 -4.34 0.62 21.48
N THR A 162 -5.22 0.73 22.46
CA THR A 162 -4.93 0.35 23.85
C THR A 162 -4.54 -1.13 23.95
N HIS A 163 -5.26 -2.01 23.25
CA HIS A 163 -4.95 -3.43 23.18
C HIS A 163 -3.57 -3.71 22.55
N ILE A 164 -3.25 -3.03 21.44
CA ILE A 164 -1.94 -3.14 20.78
C ILE A 164 -0.81 -2.71 21.73
N VAL A 165 -0.98 -1.56 22.40
CA VAL A 165 -0.01 -1.03 23.36
C VAL A 165 0.23 -2.00 24.51
N GLN A 166 -0.84 -2.54 25.10
CA GLN A 166 -0.74 -3.54 26.15
C GLN A 166 -0.03 -4.81 25.67
N GLY A 167 -0.34 -5.28 24.46
CA GLY A 167 0.36 -6.42 23.83
C GLY A 167 1.86 -6.18 23.66
N CYS A 168 2.25 -4.99 23.21
CA CYS A 168 3.64 -4.60 23.05
C CYS A 168 4.39 -4.58 24.40
N LEU A 169 3.77 -4.02 25.45
CA LEU A 169 4.36 -4.00 26.79
C LEU A 169 4.49 -5.40 27.40
N ALA A 170 3.61 -6.34 27.00
CA ALA A 170 3.64 -7.73 27.48
C ALA A 170 4.59 -8.65 26.71
N ASN A 171 4.89 -8.35 25.44
CA ASN A 171 5.62 -9.28 24.56
C ASN A 171 6.61 -8.57 23.62
N ARG A 172 7.86 -9.03 23.66
CA ARG A 172 8.97 -8.52 22.83
C ARG A 172 8.68 -8.57 21.33
N MET A 173 7.99 -9.60 20.86
CA MET A 173 7.66 -9.76 19.45
C MET A 173 6.78 -8.61 18.97
N HIS A 174 5.65 -8.38 19.66
CA HIS A 174 4.71 -7.30 19.35
C HIS A 174 5.41 -5.95 19.39
N MET A 175 6.25 -5.71 20.41
CA MET A 175 7.06 -4.50 20.52
C MET A 175 7.96 -4.28 19.29
N TYR A 176 8.77 -5.26 18.91
CA TYR A 176 9.67 -5.11 17.76
C TYR A 176 8.92 -4.95 16.44
N CYS A 177 7.77 -5.60 16.25
CA CYS A 177 6.93 -5.41 15.06
C CYS A 177 6.41 -3.97 14.96
N LEU A 178 5.88 -3.43 16.07
CA LEU A 178 5.42 -2.04 16.15
C LEU A 178 6.56 -1.06 15.87
N LEU A 179 7.70 -1.22 16.57
CA LEU A 179 8.84 -0.33 16.43
C LEU A 179 9.46 -0.39 15.04
N ALA A 180 9.49 -1.56 14.38
CA ALA A 180 9.96 -1.68 13.00
C ALA A 180 9.10 -0.81 12.06
N ALA A 181 7.78 -0.96 12.13
CA ALA A 181 6.86 -0.22 11.28
C ALA A 181 6.88 1.29 11.56
N SER A 182 6.80 1.70 12.83
CA SER A 182 6.76 3.13 13.20
C SER A 182 8.07 3.85 12.91
N SER A 183 9.22 3.28 13.27
CA SER A 183 10.52 3.87 12.94
C SER A 183 10.79 3.85 11.42
N GLY A 184 10.29 2.83 10.71
CA GLY A 184 10.30 2.78 9.25
C GLY A 184 9.50 3.92 8.63
N PHE A 185 8.32 4.22 9.18
CA PHE A 185 7.52 5.37 8.77
C PHE A 185 8.29 6.68 8.94
N PHE A 186 8.81 6.94 10.14
CA PHE A 186 9.56 8.17 10.42
C PHE A 186 10.80 8.32 9.53
N LYS A 187 11.54 7.24 9.29
CA LYS A 187 12.77 7.27 8.48
C LYS A 187 12.50 7.34 6.97
N PHE A 188 11.64 6.48 6.44
CA PHE A 188 11.50 6.29 5.00
C PHE A 188 10.37 7.11 4.38
N VAL A 189 9.33 7.45 5.16
CA VAL A 189 8.19 8.23 4.67
C VAL A 189 8.32 9.70 5.04
N LEU A 190 8.64 10.01 6.30
CA LEU A 190 8.82 11.40 6.74
C LEU A 190 10.25 11.92 6.59
N HIS A 191 11.21 11.05 6.24
CA HIS A 191 12.63 11.39 6.10
C HIS A 191 13.24 12.05 7.34
N LEU A 192 12.77 11.67 8.53
CA LEU A 192 13.32 12.14 9.80
C LEU A 192 14.62 11.39 10.14
N ARG A 193 15.54 12.12 10.76
CA ARG A 193 16.72 11.51 11.38
C ARG A 193 16.31 10.92 12.72
N LEU A 194 16.58 9.63 12.90
CA LEU A 194 16.31 8.93 14.16
C LEU A 194 17.54 8.99 15.06
N ASP A 195 17.33 8.90 16.37
CA ASP A 195 18.41 8.77 17.35
C ASP A 195 19.33 7.59 17.01
N ARG A 196 18.71 6.49 16.59
CA ARG A 196 19.38 5.33 16.03
C ARG A 196 18.94 5.13 14.58
N ASN A 197 19.80 5.50 13.62
CA ASN A 197 19.46 5.46 12.19
C ASN A 197 19.13 4.06 11.66
N ASP A 198 19.68 3.00 12.23
CA ASP A 198 19.41 1.59 11.87
C ASP A 198 18.29 0.96 12.70
N ALA A 199 17.61 1.73 13.57
CA ALA A 199 16.50 1.25 14.40
C ALA A 199 15.44 0.46 13.63
N PRO A 200 14.92 0.92 12.47
CA PRO A 200 13.91 0.16 11.73
C PRO A 200 14.39 -1.23 11.31
N GLU A 201 15.59 -1.32 10.73
CA GLU A 201 16.13 -2.57 10.22
C GLU A 201 16.57 -3.52 11.34
N TYR A 202 17.05 -2.95 12.46
CA TYR A 202 17.32 -3.68 13.70
C TYR A 202 16.04 -4.30 14.26
N CYS A 203 15.00 -3.49 14.45
CA CYS A 203 13.68 -3.94 14.94
C CYS A 203 13.08 -4.99 14.02
N MET A 204 13.09 -4.79 12.70
CA MET A 204 12.61 -5.77 11.72
C MET A 204 13.34 -7.11 11.87
N SER A 205 14.67 -7.08 12.00
CA SER A 205 15.48 -8.29 12.16
C SER A 205 15.14 -9.06 13.44
N LYS A 206 14.96 -8.35 14.56
CA LYS A 206 14.56 -8.93 15.86
C LYS A 206 13.13 -9.42 15.85
N ALA A 207 12.19 -8.67 15.28
CA ALA A 207 10.80 -9.07 15.09
C ALA A 207 10.70 -10.39 14.35
N LEU A 208 11.40 -10.52 13.20
CA LEU A 208 11.43 -11.77 12.43
C LEU A 208 12.09 -12.94 13.19
N GLN A 209 13.06 -12.68 14.06
CA GLN A 209 13.65 -13.71 14.91
C GLN A 209 12.64 -14.21 15.94
N HIS A 210 11.97 -13.31 16.65
CA HIS A 210 10.95 -13.65 17.65
C HIS A 210 9.73 -14.31 17.02
N LEU A 211 9.26 -13.79 15.88
CA LEU A 211 8.15 -14.36 15.13
C LEU A 211 8.45 -15.79 14.69
N ARG A 212 9.66 -16.06 14.17
CA ARG A 212 10.06 -17.45 13.84
C ARG A 212 10.05 -18.33 15.07
N HIS A 213 10.58 -17.85 16.19
CA HIS A 213 10.59 -18.63 17.43
C HIS A 213 9.17 -18.94 17.90
N TYR A 214 8.29 -17.94 17.91
CA TYR A 214 6.88 -18.07 18.26
C TYR A 214 6.16 -19.08 17.35
N LEU A 215 6.33 -18.96 16.04
CA LEU A 215 5.72 -19.88 15.07
C LEU A 215 6.33 -21.30 15.10
N SER A 216 7.61 -21.42 15.49
CA SER A 216 8.30 -22.72 15.64
C SER A 216 8.03 -23.41 16.98
N GLY A 217 7.41 -22.71 17.94
CA GLY A 217 7.19 -23.21 19.29
C GLY A 217 6.32 -24.47 19.26
N GLN A 218 6.92 -25.64 19.53
CA GLN A 218 6.25 -26.94 19.68
C GLN A 218 5.39 -27.06 20.96
N ILE A 219 5.05 -25.94 21.60
CA ILE A 219 4.31 -25.96 22.86
C ILE A 219 2.84 -26.10 22.52
N GLN A 220 2.24 -27.24 22.89
CA GLN A 220 0.79 -27.37 22.87
C GLN A 220 0.17 -26.43 23.91
N PRO A 221 -0.93 -25.72 23.57
CA PRO A 221 -1.57 -25.70 22.25
C PRO A 221 -0.71 -24.87 21.27
N GLY A 222 -0.54 -25.36 20.04
CA GLY A 222 0.28 -24.70 19.01
C GLY A 222 -0.09 -23.23 18.78
N PRO A 223 0.72 -22.47 18.02
CA PRO A 223 0.60 -21.02 17.92
C PRO A 223 -0.84 -20.60 17.70
N ARG A 224 -1.42 -19.95 18.71
CA ARG A 224 -2.81 -19.51 18.66
C ARG A 224 -2.87 -18.33 17.71
N ALA A 225 -3.51 -18.51 16.57
CA ALA A 225 -3.88 -17.39 15.73
C ALA A 225 -4.71 -16.43 16.60
N ASP A 226 -4.22 -15.21 16.76
CA ASP A 226 -4.91 -14.13 17.45
C ASP A 226 -4.80 -12.84 16.63
N GLN A 227 -5.59 -11.83 17.01
CA GLN A 227 -5.62 -10.56 16.28
C GLN A 227 -4.32 -9.77 16.44
N MET A 228 -3.58 -9.97 17.54
CA MET A 228 -2.28 -9.31 17.76
C MET A 228 -1.22 -9.80 16.79
N LEU A 229 -1.15 -11.11 16.52
CA LEU A 229 -0.26 -11.68 15.51
C LEU A 229 -0.63 -11.21 14.10
N VAL A 230 -1.94 -11.06 13.82
CA VAL A 230 -2.40 -10.45 12.55
C VAL A 230 -1.89 -9.02 12.44
N PHE A 231 -2.06 -8.20 13.48
CA PHE A 231 -1.56 -6.83 13.49
C PHE A 231 -0.04 -6.76 13.31
N ASP A 232 0.72 -7.62 13.98
CA ASP A 232 2.18 -7.68 13.86
C ASP A 232 2.64 -7.91 12.41
N LEU A 233 2.08 -8.92 11.74
CA LEU A 233 2.42 -9.21 10.35
C LEU A 233 1.97 -8.10 9.40
N LEU A 234 0.82 -7.48 9.67
CA LEU A 234 0.37 -6.29 8.99
C LEU A 234 1.41 -5.15 9.16
N ALA A 235 1.91 -4.92 10.37
CA ALA A 235 2.93 -3.90 10.65
C ALA A 235 4.25 -4.19 9.91
N LEU A 236 4.71 -5.45 9.90
CA LEU A 236 5.89 -5.85 9.12
C LEU A 236 5.69 -5.69 7.60
N SER A 237 4.50 -5.99 7.10
CA SER A 237 4.13 -5.71 5.70
C SER A 237 4.25 -4.21 5.39
N THR A 238 3.75 -3.38 6.29
CA THR A 238 3.81 -1.92 6.17
C THR A 238 5.23 -1.38 6.20
N PHE A 239 6.09 -1.94 7.06
CA PHE A 239 7.52 -1.64 7.03
C PHE A 239 8.15 -1.94 5.65
N GLU A 240 7.93 -3.14 5.10
CA GLU A 240 8.47 -3.53 3.80
C GLU A 240 7.98 -2.59 2.68
N ARG A 241 6.70 -2.17 2.73
CA ARG A 241 6.15 -1.15 1.81
C ARG A 241 6.89 0.18 1.89
N TYR A 242 7.19 0.67 3.09
CA TYR A 242 7.95 1.92 3.27
C TYR A 242 9.34 1.84 2.66
N THR A 243 9.94 0.65 2.63
CA THR A 243 11.21 0.39 1.93
C THR A 243 11.06 0.08 0.44
N THR A 244 9.85 0.22 -0.13
CA THR A 244 9.49 -0.13 -1.53
C THR A 244 9.63 -1.61 -1.88
N SER A 245 9.75 -2.49 -0.88
CA SER A 245 9.87 -3.94 -1.03
C SER A 245 8.48 -4.59 -1.04
N PHE A 246 7.74 -4.38 -2.13
CA PHE A 246 6.36 -4.86 -2.23
C PHE A 246 6.24 -6.40 -2.24
N GLU A 247 7.25 -7.12 -2.73
CA GLU A 247 7.29 -8.58 -2.65
C GLU A 247 7.36 -9.08 -1.19
N GLY A 248 8.14 -8.40 -0.35
CA GLY A 248 8.20 -8.70 1.09
C GLY A 248 6.89 -8.39 1.79
N ALA A 249 6.30 -7.24 1.48
CA ALA A 249 4.98 -6.87 1.99
C ALA A 249 3.92 -7.92 1.64
N ARG A 250 3.88 -8.36 0.38
CA ARG A 250 2.96 -9.42 -0.06
C ARG A 250 3.20 -10.75 0.65
N THR A 251 4.45 -11.10 0.96
CA THR A 251 4.77 -12.31 1.71
C THR A 251 4.13 -12.27 3.10
N HIS A 252 4.25 -11.15 3.81
CA HIS A 252 3.61 -10.96 5.11
C HIS A 252 2.07 -10.97 5.02
N LEU A 253 1.49 -10.30 4.02
CA LEU A 253 0.03 -10.30 3.82
C LEU A 253 -0.54 -11.67 3.46
N ASN A 254 0.21 -12.49 2.71
CA ASN A 254 -0.19 -13.86 2.44
C ASN A 254 -0.26 -14.69 3.74
N MET A 255 0.68 -14.47 4.66
CA MET A 255 0.62 -15.09 5.99
C MET A 255 -0.60 -14.58 6.78
N VAL A 256 -0.89 -13.28 6.72
CA VAL A 256 -2.11 -12.71 7.34
C VAL A 256 -3.37 -13.37 6.78
N ALA A 257 -3.47 -13.54 5.46
CA ALA A 257 -4.62 -14.20 4.84
C ALA A 257 -4.87 -15.60 5.42
N ASN A 258 -3.80 -16.39 5.59
CA ASN A 258 -3.88 -17.71 6.21
C ASN A 258 -4.31 -17.64 7.69
N LEU A 259 -3.75 -16.71 8.47
CA LEU A 259 -4.14 -16.52 9.88
C LEU A 259 -5.62 -16.12 10.01
N VAL A 260 -6.10 -15.22 9.15
CA VAL A 260 -7.48 -14.76 9.13
C VAL A 260 -8.43 -15.90 8.79
N GLN A 261 -8.06 -16.79 7.87
CA GLN A 261 -8.85 -18.00 7.61
C GLN A 261 -8.90 -18.93 8.83
N MET A 262 -7.79 -19.10 9.56
CA MET A 262 -7.79 -19.88 10.80
C MET A 262 -8.63 -19.26 11.92
N LEU A 263 -8.75 -17.93 11.96
CA LEU A 263 -9.66 -17.21 12.85
C LEU A 263 -11.14 -17.35 12.45
N GLY A 264 -11.45 -18.07 11.36
CA GLY A 264 -12.81 -18.26 10.85
C GLY A 264 -13.25 -17.21 9.83
N GLY A 265 -12.31 -16.49 9.24
CA GLY A 265 -12.53 -15.53 8.17
C GLY A 265 -12.45 -14.07 8.61
N ILE A 266 -12.45 -13.17 7.63
CA ILE A 266 -12.24 -11.73 7.83
C ILE A 266 -13.29 -11.09 8.75
N ALA A 267 -14.53 -11.61 8.77
CA ALA A 267 -15.60 -11.10 9.62
C ALA A 267 -15.34 -11.24 11.13
N ASN A 268 -14.44 -12.16 11.54
CA ASN A 268 -14.09 -12.39 12.94
C ASN A 268 -12.96 -11.48 13.46
N LEU A 269 -12.39 -10.63 12.60
CA LEU A 269 -11.49 -9.56 13.03
C LEU A 269 -12.29 -8.38 13.58
N ASP A 270 -11.73 -7.69 14.56
CA ASP A 270 -12.29 -6.43 15.06
C ASP A 270 -12.32 -5.39 13.93
N ALA A 271 -13.33 -4.53 13.92
CA ALA A 271 -13.60 -3.65 12.80
C ALA A 271 -12.39 -2.76 12.40
N PRO A 272 -11.63 -2.17 13.34
CA PRO A 272 -10.43 -1.39 12.98
C PRO A 272 -9.33 -2.24 12.32
N ILE A 273 -9.05 -3.44 12.83
CA ILE A 273 -8.04 -4.35 12.26
C ILE A 273 -8.50 -4.85 10.88
N ARG A 274 -9.79 -5.17 10.73
CA ARG A 274 -10.39 -5.56 9.45
C ARG A 274 -10.27 -4.47 8.39
N ALA A 275 -10.58 -3.23 8.76
CA ALA A 275 -10.44 -2.08 7.87
C ALA A 275 -8.97 -1.82 7.49
N LEU A 276 -8.05 -1.95 8.46
CA LEU A 276 -6.62 -1.81 8.23
C LEU A 276 -6.09 -2.88 7.26
N TYR A 277 -6.53 -4.13 7.44
CA TYR A 277 -6.17 -5.23 6.55
C TYR A 277 -6.62 -4.96 5.11
N ARG A 278 -7.87 -4.51 4.91
CA ARG A 278 -8.39 -4.10 3.58
C ARG A 278 -7.54 -2.98 2.96
N LEU A 279 -7.19 -1.96 3.75
CA LEU A 279 -6.40 -0.84 3.26
C LEU A 279 -4.99 -1.27 2.84
N TRP A 280 -4.28 -2.03 3.70
CA TRP A 280 -2.90 -2.40 3.44
C TRP A 280 -2.74 -3.47 2.36
N ASP A 281 -3.75 -4.33 2.18
CA ASP A 281 -3.83 -5.22 1.01
C ASP A 281 -3.93 -4.41 -0.29
N LEU A 282 -4.85 -3.43 -0.35
CA LEU A 282 -5.00 -2.54 -1.50
C LEU A 282 -3.73 -1.78 -1.83
N GLN A 283 -3.08 -1.20 -0.81
CA GLN A 283 -1.88 -0.44 -1.04
C GLN A 283 -0.71 -1.33 -1.48
N SER A 284 -0.63 -2.57 -1.00
CA SER A 284 0.40 -3.53 -1.41
C SER A 284 0.17 -4.05 -2.82
N ALA A 285 -1.08 -4.36 -3.16
CA ALA A 285 -1.52 -4.71 -4.51
C ALA A 285 -1.19 -3.58 -5.50
N GLY A 286 -1.58 -2.35 -5.16
CA GLY A 286 -1.25 -1.20 -5.97
C GLY A 286 0.26 -0.94 -6.06
N GLY A 287 1.02 -1.15 -4.99
CA GLY A 287 2.49 -1.04 -5.02
C GLY A 287 3.21 -2.16 -5.78
N SER A 288 2.61 -3.33 -5.94
CA SER A 288 3.16 -4.44 -6.75
C SER A 288 2.65 -4.44 -8.19
N GLY A 289 1.50 -3.83 -8.44
CA GLY A 289 0.78 -3.99 -9.72
C GLY A 289 0.02 -5.31 -9.82
N ASP A 290 -0.08 -6.05 -8.71
CA ASP A 290 -0.79 -7.32 -8.61
C ASP A 290 -2.23 -7.11 -8.11
N THR A 291 -3.03 -8.17 -8.18
CA THR A 291 -4.39 -8.17 -7.61
C THR A 291 -4.36 -8.15 -6.07
N PRO A 292 -5.33 -7.49 -5.42
CA PRO A 292 -5.54 -7.62 -3.98
C PRO A 292 -5.82 -9.07 -3.57
N PHE A 293 -5.38 -9.49 -2.39
CA PHE A 293 -5.67 -10.82 -1.85
C PHE A 293 -7.11 -10.93 -1.36
N ILE A 294 -7.65 -9.86 -0.79
CA ILE A 294 -8.97 -9.85 -0.17
C ILE A 294 -10.02 -9.64 -1.27
N ALA A 295 -11.05 -10.47 -1.28
CA ALA A 295 -12.19 -10.29 -2.18
C ALA A 295 -12.98 -9.01 -1.85
N LEU A 296 -13.51 -8.35 -2.88
CA LEU A 296 -14.33 -7.16 -2.69
C LEU A 296 -15.75 -7.54 -2.23
N ASP A 297 -15.95 -7.63 -0.92
CA ASP A 297 -17.25 -7.88 -0.28
C ASP A 297 -17.90 -6.63 0.32
N TRP A 298 -17.27 -5.47 0.15
CA TRP A 298 -17.61 -4.22 0.84
C TRP A 298 -17.88 -3.05 -0.12
N ASP A 299 -18.08 -3.30 -1.40
CA ASP A 299 -18.47 -2.26 -2.37
C ASP A 299 -19.89 -1.73 -2.06
N PRO A 300 -20.08 -0.43 -1.82
CA PRO A 300 -21.41 0.14 -1.57
C PRO A 300 -22.29 0.20 -2.83
N GLY A 301 -21.74 -0.14 -4.01
CA GLY A 301 -22.45 -0.12 -5.27
C GLY A 301 -22.68 1.29 -5.81
N LEU A 302 -23.56 1.40 -6.80
CA LEU A 302 -23.96 2.66 -7.42
C LEU A 302 -24.92 3.43 -6.52
N LEU A 303 -24.86 4.77 -6.57
CA LEU A 303 -25.93 5.58 -5.99
C LEU A 303 -27.26 5.37 -6.75
N PRO A 304 -28.41 5.44 -6.05
CA PRO A 304 -29.72 5.46 -6.68
C PRO A 304 -29.80 6.52 -7.78
N ARG A 305 -30.46 6.16 -8.89
CA ARG A 305 -30.55 7.04 -10.08
C ARG A 305 -31.29 8.33 -9.77
N GLU A 306 -32.31 8.24 -8.92
CA GLU A 306 -33.10 9.39 -8.44
C GLU A 306 -32.21 10.37 -7.68
N GLN A 307 -31.32 9.87 -6.81
CA GLN A 307 -30.40 10.73 -6.07
C GLN A 307 -29.43 11.47 -6.99
N MET A 308 -28.88 10.80 -8.00
CA MET A 308 -28.05 11.45 -9.01
C MET A 308 -28.83 12.52 -9.80
N ARG A 309 -30.00 12.15 -10.33
CA ARG A 309 -30.81 12.99 -11.23
C ARG A 309 -31.44 14.18 -10.52
N ASP A 310 -31.96 13.98 -9.31
CA ASP A 310 -32.86 14.94 -8.65
C ASP A 310 -32.11 15.81 -7.63
N ILE A 311 -30.94 15.37 -7.14
CA ILE A 311 -30.18 16.07 -6.09
C ILE A 311 -28.80 16.51 -6.59
N ILE A 312 -27.97 15.55 -7.03
CA ILE A 312 -26.54 15.79 -7.27
C ILE A 312 -26.31 16.62 -8.52
N LEU A 313 -26.79 16.16 -9.68
CA LEU A 313 -26.58 16.85 -10.96
C LEU A 313 -27.22 18.25 -10.98
N PRO A 314 -28.46 18.47 -10.49
CA PRO A 314 -29.04 19.81 -10.43
C PRO A 314 -28.27 20.75 -9.49
N SER A 315 -27.68 20.24 -8.41
CA SER A 315 -26.89 21.05 -7.49
C SER A 315 -25.58 21.50 -8.11
N LEU A 316 -24.89 20.61 -8.86
CA LEU A 316 -23.72 20.98 -9.64
C LEU A 316 -24.05 22.06 -10.68
N ALA A 317 -25.16 21.87 -11.42
CA ALA A 317 -25.61 22.83 -12.42
C ALA A 317 -25.95 24.21 -11.82
N ARG A 318 -26.61 24.24 -10.65
CA ARG A 318 -26.86 25.50 -9.90
C ARG A 318 -25.57 26.18 -9.46
N GLY A 319 -24.53 25.40 -9.15
CA GLY A 319 -23.18 25.89 -8.86
C GLY A 319 -22.39 26.33 -10.09
N GLY A 320 -22.96 26.24 -11.30
CA GLY A 320 -22.26 26.54 -12.55
C GLY A 320 -21.22 25.49 -12.95
N ILE A 321 -21.28 24.30 -12.37
CA ILE A 321 -20.29 23.24 -12.57
C ILE A 321 -20.82 22.24 -13.56
N VAL A 322 -20.04 22.02 -14.62
CA VAL A 322 -20.33 21.01 -15.62
C VAL A 322 -19.97 19.64 -15.04
N PRO A 323 -20.91 18.68 -14.95
CA PRO A 323 -20.61 17.33 -14.49
C PRO A 323 -19.54 16.69 -15.37
N SER A 324 -18.46 16.26 -14.75
CA SER A 324 -17.28 15.79 -15.47
C SER A 324 -17.37 14.32 -15.88
N GLY A 325 -16.49 13.93 -16.80
CA GLY A 325 -16.40 12.54 -17.30
C GLY A 325 -17.31 12.21 -18.49
N VAL A 326 -18.05 13.19 -19.02
CA VAL A 326 -18.95 13.00 -20.18
C VAL A 326 -18.19 12.47 -21.41
N ALA A 327 -16.99 12.97 -21.68
CA ALA A 327 -16.18 12.49 -22.80
C ALA A 327 -15.78 11.02 -22.63
N LEU A 328 -15.42 10.60 -21.41
CA LEU A 328 -15.10 9.19 -21.13
C LEU A 328 -16.28 8.26 -21.40
N VAL A 329 -17.49 8.67 -21.02
CA VAL A 329 -18.70 7.89 -21.30
C VAL A 329 -18.99 7.84 -22.80
N GLN A 330 -18.83 8.97 -23.50
CA GLN A 330 -18.99 9.04 -24.96
C GLN A 330 -18.00 8.12 -25.69
N TYR A 331 -16.76 8.06 -25.21
CA TYR A 331 -15.71 7.19 -25.77
C TYR A 331 -15.81 5.74 -25.28
N GLY A 332 -16.81 5.41 -24.46
CA GLY A 332 -17.01 4.10 -23.86
C GLY A 332 -17.07 2.94 -24.86
N PHE A 333 -17.47 3.18 -26.12
CA PHE A 333 -17.49 2.17 -27.18
C PHE A 333 -16.09 1.71 -27.60
N ARG A 334 -15.05 2.49 -27.30
CA ARG A 334 -13.64 2.16 -27.55
C ARG A 334 -13.02 1.33 -26.43
N PHE A 335 -13.71 1.14 -25.33
CA PHE A 335 -13.15 0.41 -24.20
C PHE A 335 -13.67 -1.02 -24.20
N ARG A 336 -12.87 -1.92 -23.63
CA ARG A 336 -13.36 -3.27 -23.33
C ARG A 336 -14.60 -3.21 -22.43
N PRO A 337 -15.55 -4.17 -22.52
CA PRO A 337 -16.80 -4.10 -21.77
C PRO A 337 -16.62 -3.96 -20.25
N ASP A 338 -15.64 -4.65 -19.67
CA ASP A 338 -15.24 -4.55 -18.26
C ASP A 338 -14.82 -3.12 -17.89
N ILE A 339 -13.90 -2.53 -18.64
CA ILE A 339 -13.46 -1.14 -18.46
C ILE A 339 -14.59 -0.15 -18.68
N ARG A 340 -15.44 -0.36 -19.68
CA ARG A 340 -16.57 0.51 -19.95
C ARG A 340 -17.50 0.64 -18.75
N THR A 341 -17.79 -0.46 -18.05
CA THR A 341 -18.56 -0.41 -16.81
C THR A 341 -17.82 0.37 -15.72
N LEU A 342 -16.52 0.13 -15.56
CA LEU A 342 -15.70 0.87 -14.59
C LEU A 342 -15.63 2.37 -14.90
N VAL A 343 -15.55 2.77 -16.17
CA VAL A 343 -15.57 4.17 -16.58
C VAL A 343 -16.85 4.84 -16.13
N ILE A 344 -18.02 4.22 -16.35
CA ILE A 344 -19.31 4.76 -15.90
C ILE A 344 -19.31 4.90 -14.38
N ASP A 345 -18.80 3.90 -13.67
CA ASP A 345 -18.77 3.88 -12.22
C ASP A 345 -17.83 4.93 -11.62
N VAL A 346 -16.64 5.12 -12.22
CA VAL A 346 -15.67 6.18 -11.85
C VAL A 346 -16.25 7.55 -12.15
N VAL A 347 -16.93 7.73 -13.28
CA VAL A 347 -17.58 9.00 -13.64
C VAL A 347 -18.70 9.35 -12.64
N GLN A 348 -19.55 8.39 -12.27
CA GLN A 348 -20.56 8.61 -11.23
C GLN A 348 -19.89 9.01 -9.91
N TRP A 349 -18.89 8.24 -9.45
CA TRP A 349 -18.14 8.54 -8.23
C TRP A 349 -17.54 9.95 -8.27
N PHE A 350 -16.90 10.32 -9.37
CA PHE A 350 -16.25 11.62 -9.51
C PHE A 350 -17.25 12.79 -9.45
N GLN A 351 -18.41 12.65 -10.08
CA GLN A 351 -19.48 13.67 -10.00
C GLN A 351 -20.00 13.83 -8.56
N VAL A 352 -20.06 12.75 -7.80
CA VAL A 352 -20.42 12.81 -6.37
C VAL A 352 -19.32 13.50 -5.57
N VAL A 353 -18.05 13.23 -5.87
CA VAL A 353 -16.91 13.95 -5.26
C VAL A 353 -16.99 15.44 -5.57
N GLN A 354 -17.24 15.84 -6.82
CA GLN A 354 -17.47 17.25 -7.19
C GLN A 354 -18.59 17.86 -6.35
N TYR A 355 -19.70 17.15 -6.19
CA TYR A 355 -20.82 17.61 -5.37
C TYR A 355 -20.42 17.80 -3.91
N CYS A 356 -19.73 16.83 -3.30
CA CYS A 356 -19.23 16.93 -1.93
C CYS A 356 -18.25 18.10 -1.73
N HIS A 357 -17.43 18.42 -2.75
CA HIS A 357 -16.54 19.60 -2.70
C HIS A 357 -17.33 20.90 -2.63
N VAL A 358 -18.37 21.04 -3.45
CA VAL A 358 -19.15 22.27 -3.60
C VAL A 358 -20.03 22.54 -2.40
N THR A 359 -20.64 21.48 -1.85
CA THR A 359 -21.52 21.61 -0.67
C THR A 359 -20.75 21.65 0.64
N ASN A 360 -19.45 21.33 0.62
CA ASN A 360 -18.59 21.22 1.79
C ASN A 360 -19.21 20.35 2.90
N PHE A 361 -19.89 19.28 2.51
CA PHE A 361 -20.53 18.37 3.46
C PHE A 361 -19.52 17.44 4.12
N SER A 362 -19.01 17.84 5.27
CA SER A 362 -18.26 16.96 6.15
C SER A 362 -19.17 15.90 6.79
N GLN A 363 -18.76 14.65 6.72
CA GLN A 363 -19.36 13.47 7.36
C GLN A 363 -20.79 13.09 6.89
N SER A 364 -21.24 13.61 5.75
CA SER A 364 -22.54 13.20 5.21
C SER A 364 -22.56 11.72 4.77
N PRO A 365 -23.73 11.06 4.73
CA PRO A 365 -23.85 9.71 4.17
C PRO A 365 -23.33 9.61 2.73
N ILE A 366 -23.47 10.67 1.93
CA ILE A 366 -22.98 10.74 0.55
C ILE A 366 -21.45 10.80 0.52
N GLU A 367 -20.83 11.57 1.41
CA GLU A 367 -19.37 11.63 1.51
C GLU A 367 -18.80 10.28 1.94
N ARG A 368 -19.41 9.65 2.96
CA ARG A 368 -19.03 8.29 3.40
C ARG A 368 -19.17 7.28 2.27
N TRP A 369 -20.27 7.33 1.51
CA TRP A 369 -20.44 6.53 0.30
C TRP A 369 -19.31 6.79 -0.70
N SER A 370 -18.96 8.05 -0.98
CA SER A 370 -17.93 8.39 -1.97
C SER A 370 -16.53 7.89 -1.55
N ALA A 371 -16.19 8.01 -0.27
CA ALA A 371 -14.90 7.54 0.25
C ALA A 371 -14.80 6.01 0.15
N ARG A 372 -15.86 5.29 0.55
CA ARG A 372 -15.91 3.84 0.43
C ARG A 372 -15.88 3.37 -1.02
N ARG A 373 -16.63 4.05 -1.89
CA ARG A 373 -16.66 3.78 -3.32
C ARG A 373 -15.30 4.01 -3.97
N ALA A 374 -14.53 5.01 -3.53
CA ALA A 374 -13.18 5.27 -4.03
C ALA A 374 -12.27 4.05 -3.85
N TYR A 375 -12.21 3.47 -2.64
CA TYR A 375 -11.43 2.27 -2.37
C TYR A 375 -11.96 1.04 -3.12
N ALA A 376 -13.28 0.89 -3.24
CA ALA A 376 -13.87 -0.23 -3.98
C ALA A 376 -13.56 -0.16 -5.48
N LEU A 377 -13.55 1.05 -6.06
CA LEU A 377 -13.12 1.29 -7.43
C LEU A 377 -11.63 0.99 -7.60
N ALA A 378 -10.78 1.44 -6.67
CA ALA A 378 -9.35 1.11 -6.68
C ALA A 378 -9.14 -0.42 -6.64
N HIS A 379 -9.89 -1.14 -5.80
CA HIS A 379 -9.87 -2.61 -5.77
C HIS A 379 -10.18 -3.22 -7.14
N ARG A 380 -11.29 -2.79 -7.77
CA ARG A 380 -11.72 -3.32 -9.07
C ARG A 380 -10.73 -3.00 -10.18
N LEU A 381 -10.14 -1.80 -10.17
CA LEU A 381 -9.11 -1.37 -11.12
C LEU A 381 -7.84 -2.22 -10.99
N LEU A 382 -7.42 -2.53 -9.77
CA LEU A 382 -6.28 -3.42 -9.50
C LEU A 382 -6.58 -4.90 -9.81
N SER A 383 -7.85 -5.29 -9.79
CA SER A 383 -8.31 -6.66 -10.08
C SER A 383 -8.57 -6.89 -11.57
N LEU A 384 -8.33 -5.91 -12.43
CA LEU A 384 -8.50 -6.06 -13.87
C LEU A 384 -7.48 -7.08 -14.42
N PRO A 385 -7.91 -8.00 -15.28
CA PRO A 385 -7.02 -9.04 -15.81
C PRO A 385 -5.89 -8.40 -16.63
N SER A 386 -4.65 -8.61 -16.18
CA SER A 386 -3.41 -8.15 -16.79
C SER A 386 -3.07 -9.01 -18.01
N ASN A 387 -3.80 -8.78 -19.10
CA ASN A 387 -3.69 -9.44 -20.41
C ASN A 387 -4.09 -10.93 -20.43
N ASP A 388 -4.99 -11.26 -21.35
CA ASP A 388 -5.21 -12.63 -21.77
C ASP A 388 -4.27 -12.89 -22.96
N PRO A 389 -3.15 -13.62 -22.79
CA PRO A 389 -2.15 -13.83 -23.83
C PRO A 389 -2.71 -14.58 -25.05
N GLU A 390 -3.89 -15.19 -24.93
CA GLU A 390 -4.51 -15.99 -25.99
C GLU A 390 -5.41 -15.17 -26.93
N SER A 391 -5.62 -13.86 -26.70
CA SER A 391 -6.54 -13.08 -27.52
C SER A 391 -5.90 -12.57 -28.83
N PRO A 392 -6.38 -13.01 -30.02
CA PRO A 392 -5.71 -12.76 -31.29
C PRO A 392 -5.73 -11.28 -31.73
N GLY A 393 -4.54 -10.73 -31.99
CA GLY A 393 -4.22 -9.62 -32.92
C GLY A 393 -4.79 -8.21 -32.66
N GLY A 394 -6.08 -8.07 -32.41
CA GLY A 394 -6.77 -6.80 -32.16
C GLY A 394 -6.97 -6.47 -30.68
N ALA A 395 -6.84 -7.46 -29.79
CA ALA A 395 -7.04 -7.29 -28.35
C ALA A 395 -5.95 -6.44 -27.67
N ASN A 396 -4.78 -6.29 -28.31
CA ASN A 396 -3.62 -5.64 -27.69
C ASN A 396 -3.79 -4.12 -27.54
N ILE A 397 -4.35 -3.44 -28.55
CA ILE A 397 -4.55 -1.97 -28.51
C ILE A 397 -5.55 -1.60 -27.41
N TYR A 398 -6.67 -2.32 -27.33
CA TYR A 398 -7.67 -2.10 -26.30
C TYR A 398 -7.14 -2.42 -24.90
N ALA A 399 -6.29 -3.45 -24.77
CA ALA A 399 -5.66 -3.80 -23.50
C ALA A 399 -4.73 -2.67 -23.00
N GLU A 400 -3.95 -2.05 -23.87
CA GLU A 400 -3.02 -1.00 -23.44
C GLU A 400 -3.73 0.30 -23.04
N VAL A 401 -4.74 0.72 -23.81
CA VAL A 401 -5.61 1.86 -23.41
C VAL A 401 -6.29 1.57 -22.07
N SER A 402 -6.76 0.33 -21.87
CA SER A 402 -7.38 -0.09 -20.61
C SER A 402 -6.43 0.01 -19.42
N LYS A 403 -5.17 -0.40 -19.58
CA LYS A 403 -4.15 -0.28 -18.53
C LYS A 403 -3.85 1.18 -18.19
N ARG A 404 -3.65 2.02 -19.22
CA ARG A 404 -3.40 3.47 -19.03
C ARG A 404 -4.58 4.14 -18.33
N LEU A 405 -5.80 3.85 -18.76
CA LEU A 405 -7.02 4.33 -18.10
C LEU A 405 -7.08 3.89 -16.63
N SER A 406 -6.75 2.64 -16.37
CA SER A 406 -6.78 2.10 -15.00
C SER A 406 -5.78 2.82 -14.10
N GLN A 407 -4.56 3.05 -14.58
CA GLN A 407 -3.55 3.81 -13.84
C GLN A 407 -3.97 5.26 -13.61
N VAL A 408 -4.56 5.91 -14.61
CA VAL A 408 -5.05 7.30 -14.48
C VAL A 408 -6.21 7.40 -13.49
N PHE A 409 -7.13 6.44 -13.48
CA PHE A 409 -8.21 6.42 -12.48
C PHE A 409 -7.70 6.18 -11.08
N LEU A 410 -6.74 5.28 -10.89
CA LEU A 410 -6.08 5.09 -9.60
C LEU A 410 -5.43 6.39 -9.13
N LEU A 411 -4.71 7.09 -10.01
CA LEU A 411 -4.10 8.40 -9.76
C LEU A 411 -5.10 9.47 -9.32
N VAL A 412 -6.22 9.60 -10.03
CA VAL A 412 -7.28 10.56 -9.67
C VAL A 412 -7.94 10.19 -8.34
N ILE A 413 -8.21 8.89 -8.11
CA ILE A 413 -8.76 8.40 -6.84
C ILE A 413 -7.83 8.76 -5.68
N ALA A 414 -6.53 8.48 -5.79
CA ALA A 414 -5.57 8.82 -4.76
C ALA A 414 -5.49 10.32 -4.46
N ASP A 415 -5.45 11.17 -5.48
CA ASP A 415 -5.36 12.63 -5.31
C ASP A 415 -6.62 13.20 -4.62
N MET A 416 -7.81 12.73 -5.02
CA MET A 416 -9.07 13.17 -4.41
C MET A 416 -9.19 12.70 -2.96
N GLU A 417 -8.83 11.46 -2.67
CA GLU A 417 -8.86 10.93 -1.31
C GLU A 417 -7.78 11.55 -0.41
N SER A 418 -6.60 11.89 -0.96
CA SER A 418 -5.56 12.66 -0.26
C SER A 418 -6.06 14.06 0.09
N THR A 419 -6.69 14.75 -0.86
CA THR A 419 -7.27 16.08 -0.66
C THR A 419 -8.39 16.04 0.38
N ARG A 420 -9.25 15.01 0.34
CA ARG A 420 -10.28 14.78 1.35
C ARG A 420 -9.68 14.56 2.74
N ALA A 421 -8.68 13.68 2.87
CA ALA A 421 -8.01 13.42 4.13
C ALA A 421 -7.35 14.68 4.72
N ALA A 422 -6.70 15.50 3.88
CA ALA A 422 -6.10 16.76 4.29
C ALA A 422 -7.14 17.77 4.81
N ARG A 423 -8.32 17.86 4.17
CA ARG A 423 -9.44 18.70 4.65
C ARG A 423 -9.92 18.25 6.03
N THR A 424 -10.12 16.95 6.22
CA THR A 424 -10.54 16.41 7.53
C THR A 424 -9.49 16.67 8.60
N ALA A 425 -8.20 16.48 8.30
CA ALA A 425 -7.11 16.74 9.23
C ALA A 425 -7.02 18.22 9.65
N SER A 426 -7.22 19.16 8.71
CA SER A 426 -7.18 20.60 9.00
C SER A 426 -8.30 21.08 9.94
N SER A 427 -9.37 20.30 10.09
CA SER A 427 -10.49 20.62 10.98
C SER A 427 -10.34 20.10 12.41
N GLY A 428 -9.32 19.26 12.68
CA GLY A 428 -9.06 18.67 13.99
C GLY A 428 -8.16 19.55 14.88
N PRO A 429 -8.33 19.51 16.21
CA PRO A 429 -7.49 20.26 17.16
C PRO A 429 -6.03 19.77 17.23
N THR A 430 -5.75 18.57 16.70
CA THR A 430 -4.42 17.98 16.59
C THR A 430 -4.16 17.64 15.13
N ALA A 431 -3.25 18.37 14.49
CA ALA A 431 -2.79 18.07 13.14
C ALA A 431 -1.95 16.80 13.18
N ALA A 432 -2.61 15.65 13.13
CA ALA A 432 -1.93 14.38 13.10
C ALA A 432 -1.04 14.28 11.85
N VAL A 433 0.10 13.61 11.99
CA VAL A 433 1.04 13.41 10.89
C VAL A 433 0.32 12.70 9.73
N SER A 434 0.24 13.38 8.59
CA SER A 434 -0.31 12.82 7.36
C SER A 434 0.63 11.74 6.84
N ASP A 435 0.12 10.53 6.60
CA ASP A 435 0.87 9.46 5.94
C ASP A 435 0.70 9.59 4.41
N PRO A 436 1.69 10.16 3.67
CA PRO A 436 1.59 10.28 2.22
C PRO A 436 1.60 8.92 1.51
N SER A 437 2.08 7.86 2.16
CA SER A 437 2.08 6.50 1.61
C SER A 437 0.71 5.83 1.66
N ARG A 438 -0.28 6.47 2.30
CA ARG A 438 -1.65 5.95 2.43
C ARG A 438 -2.31 5.66 1.08
N PHE A 439 -1.86 6.34 0.03
CA PHE A 439 -2.35 6.16 -1.34
C PHE A 439 -1.27 5.58 -2.26
N SER A 440 -0.35 4.78 -1.72
CA SER A 440 0.74 4.14 -2.49
C SER A 440 0.28 3.14 -3.56
N PHE A 441 -1.02 3.03 -3.84
CA PHE A 441 -1.50 2.28 -5.00
C PHE A 441 -1.36 3.06 -6.31
N THR A 442 -0.73 4.24 -6.27
CA THR A 442 -0.48 5.08 -7.42
C THR A 442 0.99 5.38 -7.61
N ASP A 443 1.44 5.24 -8.85
CA ASP A 443 2.78 5.62 -9.27
C ASP A 443 2.70 6.15 -10.71
N VAL A 444 2.95 7.45 -10.86
CA VAL A 444 2.94 8.12 -12.17
C VAL A 444 4.00 7.54 -13.11
N SER A 445 5.11 7.03 -12.58
CA SER A 445 6.12 6.35 -13.39
C SER A 445 5.55 5.10 -14.09
N ARG A 446 4.49 4.47 -13.58
CA ARG A 446 3.81 3.35 -14.26
C ARG A 446 3.00 3.80 -15.45
N LEU A 447 2.27 4.91 -15.31
CA LEU A 447 1.56 5.50 -16.42
C LEU A 447 2.55 5.84 -17.55
N ARG A 448 3.71 6.42 -17.20
CA ARG A 448 4.81 6.65 -18.12
C ARG A 448 5.34 5.35 -18.75
N ALA A 449 5.55 4.30 -17.97
CA ALA A 449 6.06 3.01 -18.47
C ALA A 449 5.11 2.36 -19.49
N HIS A 450 3.79 2.43 -19.25
CA HIS A 450 2.76 1.97 -20.19
C HIS A 450 2.69 2.78 -21.48
N TRP A 451 3.21 4.00 -21.46
CA TRP A 451 3.21 4.89 -22.62
C TRP A 451 4.48 4.79 -23.45
N GLY A 452 5.64 4.59 -22.81
CA GLY A 452 6.94 4.55 -23.47
C GLY A 452 7.08 3.49 -24.57
N GLN A 453 6.22 2.46 -24.57
CA GLN A 453 6.21 1.41 -25.59
C GLN A 453 5.55 1.81 -26.93
N ASP A 454 4.86 2.96 -26.99
CA ASP A 454 3.97 3.34 -28.11
C ASP A 454 4.49 4.52 -28.96
N VAL A 455 5.59 5.17 -28.56
CA VAL A 455 6.01 6.47 -29.12
C VAL A 455 6.64 6.36 -30.52
N GLU A 456 6.97 5.15 -31.00
CA GLU A 456 7.74 4.97 -32.25
C GLU A 456 6.92 4.65 -33.51
N GLY A 457 5.58 4.64 -33.47
CA GLY A 457 4.74 4.20 -34.60
C GLY A 457 3.73 5.23 -35.09
N THR A 458 4.10 6.02 -36.09
CA THR A 458 3.24 6.96 -36.84
C THR A 458 2.05 6.24 -37.50
N ARG A 459 0.91 6.17 -36.81
CA ARG A 459 -0.40 6.01 -37.45
C ARG A 459 -1.12 7.35 -37.43
N GLN A 460 -1.95 7.58 -38.45
CA GLN A 460 -2.88 8.70 -38.47
C GLN A 460 -3.86 8.50 -37.30
N GLU A 461 -3.56 9.14 -36.18
CA GLU A 461 -4.27 8.95 -34.93
C GLU A 461 -5.65 9.60 -35.02
N ASP A 462 -6.66 8.89 -34.51
CA ASP A 462 -8.00 9.43 -34.37
C ASP A 462 -7.97 10.59 -33.37
N VAL A 463 -8.64 11.69 -33.68
CA VAL A 463 -8.73 12.88 -32.82
C VAL A 463 -9.20 12.51 -31.41
N GLN A 464 -10.10 11.54 -31.27
CA GLN A 464 -10.58 11.09 -29.96
C GLN A 464 -9.50 10.38 -29.13
N ASP A 465 -8.61 9.62 -29.78
CA ASP A 465 -7.50 8.96 -29.08
C ASP A 465 -6.45 9.99 -28.66
N GLU A 466 -6.21 10.99 -29.49
CA GLU A 466 -5.33 12.12 -29.16
C GLU A 466 -5.88 12.95 -28.00
N GLU A 467 -7.18 13.27 -27.97
CA GLU A 467 -7.80 13.93 -26.83
C GLU A 467 -7.64 13.09 -25.54
N LEU A 468 -7.94 11.80 -25.60
CA LEU A 468 -7.85 10.93 -24.43
C LEU A 468 -6.42 10.87 -23.90
N ARG A 469 -5.43 10.74 -24.79
CA ARG A 469 -4.01 10.81 -24.45
C ARG A 469 -3.67 12.16 -23.83
N PHE A 470 -4.02 13.26 -24.47
CA PHE A 470 -3.73 14.59 -23.92
C PHE A 470 -4.26 14.76 -22.49
N TRP A 471 -5.50 14.33 -22.21
CA TRP A 471 -6.06 14.32 -20.86
C TRP A 471 -5.23 13.50 -19.86
N MET A 472 -4.84 12.27 -20.21
CA MET A 472 -4.01 11.44 -19.34
C MET A 472 -2.63 12.08 -19.09
N ALA A 473 -2.05 12.72 -20.12
CA ALA A 473 -0.77 13.39 -20.00
C ALA A 473 -0.86 14.61 -19.08
N CYS A 474 -1.92 15.41 -19.16
CA CYS A 474 -2.17 16.50 -18.22
C CYS A 474 -2.23 16.00 -16.77
N LEU A 475 -2.93 14.90 -16.51
CA LEU A 475 -2.95 14.30 -15.16
C LEU A 475 -1.56 13.81 -14.74
N GLY A 476 -0.78 13.23 -15.65
CA GLY A 476 0.61 12.87 -15.41
C GLY A 476 1.47 14.07 -15.01
N VAL A 477 1.34 15.22 -15.71
CA VAL A 477 2.04 16.48 -15.36
C VAL A 477 1.69 16.91 -13.94
N GLN A 478 0.41 16.93 -13.58
CA GLN A 478 -0.06 17.45 -12.30
C GLN A 478 0.22 16.54 -11.10
N LEU A 479 0.32 15.24 -11.33
CA LEU A 479 0.45 14.23 -10.28
C LEU A 479 1.88 13.67 -10.18
N ALA A 480 2.78 14.04 -11.09
CA ALA A 480 4.18 13.66 -11.03
C ALA A 480 4.83 14.16 -9.73
N GLN A 481 5.36 13.22 -8.94
CA GLN A 481 6.12 13.52 -7.73
C GLN A 481 7.61 13.75 -8.03
N ARG A 482 8.08 13.24 -9.17
CA ARG A 482 9.47 13.34 -9.63
C ARG A 482 9.55 14.32 -10.79
N GLU A 483 10.54 15.19 -10.75
CA GLU A 483 10.80 16.16 -11.81
C GLU A 483 11.00 15.48 -13.18
N GLU A 484 11.65 14.31 -13.19
CA GLU A 484 11.88 13.51 -14.40
C GLU A 484 10.57 13.09 -15.09
N ASP A 485 9.58 12.68 -14.31
CA ASP A 485 8.28 12.28 -14.83
C ASP A 485 7.48 13.50 -15.26
N HIS A 486 7.51 14.58 -14.47
CA HIS A 486 6.88 15.85 -14.81
C HIS A 486 7.35 16.37 -16.17
N GLN A 487 8.66 16.49 -16.37
CA GLN A 487 9.25 16.94 -17.63
C GLN A 487 8.91 16.00 -18.80
N TRP A 488 8.88 14.69 -18.56
CA TRP A 488 8.49 13.72 -19.57
C TRP A 488 7.04 13.93 -20.02
N PHE A 489 6.09 14.07 -19.08
CA PHE A 489 4.68 14.31 -19.40
C PHE A 489 4.46 15.67 -20.06
N VAL A 490 5.19 16.72 -19.66
CA VAL A 490 5.15 18.03 -20.33
C VAL A 490 5.59 17.91 -21.79
N GLY A 491 6.68 17.17 -22.04
CA GLY A 491 7.18 16.91 -23.39
C GLY A 491 6.18 16.16 -24.28
N VAL A 492 5.37 15.27 -23.70
CA VAL A 492 4.30 14.55 -24.42
C VAL A 492 3.05 15.43 -24.63
N ALA A 493 2.63 16.16 -23.61
CA ALA A 493 1.38 16.92 -23.62
C ALA A 493 1.45 18.19 -24.47
N ARG A 494 2.59 18.91 -24.48
CA ARG A 494 2.71 20.20 -25.21
C ARG A 494 2.45 20.06 -26.72
N PRO A 495 3.06 19.10 -27.45
CA PRO A 495 2.75 18.90 -28.87
C PRO A 495 1.28 18.53 -29.12
N MET A 496 0.66 17.76 -28.23
CA MET A 496 -0.77 17.40 -28.33
C MET A 496 -1.66 18.63 -28.12
N ALA A 497 -1.36 19.49 -27.14
CA ALA A 497 -2.09 20.74 -26.91
C ALA A 497 -2.10 21.62 -28.17
N GLN A 498 -0.95 21.76 -28.84
CA GLN A 498 -0.83 22.52 -30.08
C GLN A 498 -1.70 21.97 -31.22
N ARG A 499 -1.71 20.64 -31.40
CA ARG A 499 -2.52 19.97 -32.44
C ARG A 499 -4.02 20.03 -32.15
N LEU A 500 -4.41 19.94 -30.88
CA LEU A 500 -5.80 20.09 -30.42
C LEU A 500 -6.27 21.55 -30.36
N GLY A 501 -5.40 22.53 -30.64
CA GLY A 501 -5.76 23.95 -30.64
C GLY A 501 -5.97 24.55 -29.24
N ILE A 502 -5.40 23.91 -28.20
CA ILE A 502 -5.48 24.38 -26.81
C ILE A 502 -4.35 25.39 -26.60
N ARG A 503 -4.71 26.68 -26.59
CA ARG A 503 -3.75 27.81 -26.57
C ARG A 503 -3.88 28.71 -25.35
N THR A 504 -4.91 28.51 -24.53
CA THR A 504 -5.20 29.35 -23.37
C THR A 504 -5.54 28.48 -22.17
N THR A 505 -5.39 29.04 -20.97
CA THR A 505 -5.82 28.42 -19.71
C THR A 505 -7.31 28.07 -19.74
N ASP A 506 -8.14 28.92 -20.35
CA ASP A 506 -9.58 28.70 -20.47
C ASP A 506 -9.91 27.52 -21.38
N HIS A 507 -9.21 27.40 -22.53
CA HIS A 507 -9.36 26.24 -23.41
C HIS A 507 -8.97 24.96 -22.68
N LEU A 508 -7.90 25.01 -21.89
CA LEU A 508 -7.42 23.87 -21.11
C LEU A 508 -8.41 23.49 -19.99
N ALA A 509 -8.92 24.46 -19.24
CA ALA A 509 -9.93 24.23 -18.21
C ALA A 509 -11.21 23.65 -18.83
N GLN A 510 -11.69 24.20 -19.95
CA GLN A 510 -12.84 23.67 -20.67
C GLN A 510 -12.59 22.24 -21.16
N PHE A 511 -11.40 21.96 -21.70
CA PHE A 511 -11.01 20.62 -22.11
C PHE A 511 -11.03 19.63 -20.93
N MET A 512 -10.34 19.97 -19.83
CA MET A 512 -10.25 19.11 -18.64
C MET A 512 -11.61 18.87 -17.98
N SER A 513 -12.54 19.83 -18.06
CA SER A 513 -13.89 19.68 -17.49
C SER A 513 -14.70 18.53 -18.11
N ARG A 514 -14.36 18.11 -19.34
CA ARG A 514 -15.02 17.00 -20.06
C ARG A 514 -14.64 15.62 -19.49
N TYR A 515 -13.53 15.52 -18.75
CA TYR A 515 -12.97 14.31 -18.19
C TYR A 515 -12.90 14.37 -16.66
N VAL A 516 -12.57 13.26 -15.98
CA VAL A 516 -12.26 13.31 -14.54
C VAL A 516 -10.93 14.01 -14.32
N HIS A 517 -10.81 14.81 -13.26
CA HIS A 517 -9.69 15.75 -13.11
C HIS A 517 -9.39 16.07 -11.64
N ARG A 518 -8.36 16.87 -11.37
CA ARG A 518 -8.13 17.41 -10.03
C ARG A 518 -9.06 18.57 -9.77
N CYS A 519 -9.86 18.54 -8.69
CA CYS A 519 -10.80 19.61 -8.40
C CYS A 519 -10.17 20.74 -7.58
N THR A 520 -10.56 21.98 -7.88
CA THR A 520 -10.47 23.10 -6.94
C THR A 520 -11.52 22.95 -5.83
N ALA A 521 -11.50 23.85 -4.84
CA ALA A 521 -12.57 23.90 -3.83
C ALA A 521 -13.96 24.15 -4.45
N THR A 522 -14.04 24.72 -5.65
CA THR A 522 -15.29 24.96 -6.36
C THR A 522 -15.73 23.77 -7.23
N GLY A 523 -15.02 22.65 -7.21
CA GLY A 523 -15.33 21.48 -8.05
C GLY A 523 -14.95 21.64 -9.53
N MET A 524 -14.32 22.76 -9.89
CA MET A 524 -13.81 23.04 -11.23
C MET A 524 -12.44 22.39 -11.46
N PRO A 525 -12.00 22.20 -12.72
CA PRO A 525 -10.65 21.74 -13.01
C PRO A 525 -9.61 22.67 -12.41
N LYS A 526 -8.73 22.10 -11.58
CA LYS A 526 -7.50 22.75 -11.13
C LYS A 526 -6.52 22.68 -12.29
N ILE A 527 -6.07 23.82 -12.80
CA ILE A 527 -5.13 23.90 -13.93
C ILE A 527 -3.69 24.18 -13.49
N ASP A 528 -3.47 24.47 -12.20
CA ASP A 528 -2.14 24.69 -11.64
C ASP A 528 -1.17 23.56 -12.04
N GLY A 529 0.01 23.95 -12.54
CA GLY A 529 1.06 23.06 -13.01
C GLY A 529 0.95 22.67 -14.49
N LEU A 530 -0.09 23.13 -15.21
CA LEU A 530 -0.26 22.90 -16.64
C LEU A 530 0.08 24.12 -17.52
N GLU A 531 0.53 25.21 -16.91
CA GLU A 531 0.96 26.44 -17.60
C GLU A 531 2.02 26.16 -18.69
N PRO A 532 3.03 25.27 -18.46
CA PRO A 532 4.04 24.97 -19.47
C PRO A 532 3.51 24.30 -20.75
N LEU A 533 2.23 23.90 -20.79
CA LEU A 533 1.60 23.29 -21.96
C LEU A 533 1.09 24.31 -22.98
N ILE A 534 0.88 25.55 -22.54
CA ILE A 534 0.31 26.64 -23.35
C ILE A 534 1.32 27.77 -23.62
N GLU A 535 2.43 27.80 -22.89
CA GLU A 535 3.64 28.57 -23.19
C GLU A 535 4.43 27.95 -24.36
#